data_AF-A0A661H805-F1
#
_entry.id   AF-A0A661H805-F1
#
_cell.length_a   1.000
_cell.length_b   1.000
_cell.length_c   1.000
_cell.angle_alpha   90.00
_cell.angle_beta   90.00
_cell.angle_gamma   90.00
#
_symmetry.space_group_name_H-M   'P 1'
#
loop_
_entity.id
_entity.type
_entity.pdbx_description
1 polymer ?
#
loop_
_entity_poly.entity_id
_entity_poly.type
_entity_poly.pdbx_seq_one_letter_code
_entity_poly.pdbx_strand_id
1 'polypeptide(L)'
;MKILMKRGFNALDSLLSKAFTPAWNPMYQLGALSFFYFWIVAVTGVYLFIFFETSTAGAHASMEYISVKQWYLGGIIRSFHRYASAAMGVCVTVHLLREYARDRYSGVRWFSWVSGIPLLWLLFASAI
;
A
#
# COMPACT_ATOMS: atom_id res chain seq x y z
N MET A 1 21.82 -10.02 -12.39
CA MET A 1 20.64 -9.21 -11.98
C MET A 1 20.30 -9.35 -10.50
N LYS A 2 19.93 -10.53 -9.97
CA LYS A 2 19.56 -10.71 -8.54
C LYS A 2 20.63 -10.28 -7.52
N ILE A 3 21.91 -10.53 -7.80
CA ILE A 3 23.02 -10.12 -6.91
C ILE A 3 23.05 -8.59 -6.76
N LEU A 4 22.81 -7.86 -7.84
CA LEU A 4 22.74 -6.39 -7.83
C LEU A 4 21.56 -5.92 -6.97
N MET A 5 20.39 -6.55 -7.11
CA MET A 5 19.22 -6.25 -6.28
C MET A 5 19.48 -6.54 -4.79
N LYS A 6 20.05 -7.70 -4.44
CA LYS A 6 20.45 -8.04 -3.06
C LYS A 6 21.38 -6.97 -2.48
N ARG A 7 22.40 -6.54 -3.24
CA ARG A 7 23.33 -5.49 -2.82
C ARG A 7 22.62 -4.15 -2.61
N GLY A 8 21.74 -3.76 -3.52
CA GLY A 8 20.94 -2.54 -3.40
C GLY A 8 20.06 -2.53 -2.14
N PHE A 9 19.31 -3.61 -1.90
CA PHE A 9 18.50 -3.74 -0.68
C PHE A 9 19.35 -3.76 0.60
N ASN A 10 20.49 -4.45 0.61
CA ASN A 10 21.38 -4.46 1.76
C ASN A 10 21.99 -3.08 2.04
N ALA A 11 22.29 -2.30 1.00
CA ALA A 11 22.77 -0.91 1.16
C ALA A 11 21.68 0.00 1.75
N LEU A 12 20.44 -0.11 1.26
CA LEU A 12 19.29 0.62 1.82
C LEU A 12 19.01 0.22 3.27
N ASP A 13 19.03 -1.08 3.57
CA ASP A 13 18.86 -1.59 4.93
C ASP A 13 19.94 -1.05 5.87
N SER A 14 21.19 -1.04 5.43
CA SER A 14 22.32 -0.48 6.20
C SER A 14 22.17 1.02 6.43
N LEU A 15 21.77 1.77 5.40
CA LEU A 15 21.54 3.21 5.51
C LEU A 15 20.42 3.53 6.50
N LEU A 16 19.28 2.84 6.41
CA LEU A 16 18.15 3.07 7.32
C LEU A 16 18.43 2.57 8.74
N SER A 17 19.24 1.52 8.91
CA SER A 17 19.64 1.03 10.23
C SER A 17 20.55 2.02 10.99
N LYS A 18 21.11 3.04 10.31
CA LYS A 18 21.80 4.15 10.98
C LYS A 18 20.84 5.10 11.67
N ALA A 19 19.63 5.26 11.13
CA ALA A 19 18.62 6.19 11.64
C ALA A 19 17.56 5.49 12.51
N PHE A 20 17.28 4.23 12.24
CA PHE A 20 16.22 3.46 12.90
C PHE A 20 16.80 2.22 13.58
N THR A 21 16.25 1.88 14.75
CA THR A 21 16.53 0.58 15.37
C THR A 21 15.97 -0.55 14.50
N PRO A 22 16.47 -1.80 14.65
CA PRO A 22 15.98 -2.93 13.85
C PRO A 22 14.47 -3.14 13.94
N ALA A 23 13.88 -2.83 15.10
CA ALA A 23 12.44 -2.93 15.31
C ALA A 23 11.64 -1.93 14.47
N TRP A 24 12.18 -0.74 14.17
CA TRP A 24 11.47 0.34 13.49
C TRP A 24 11.97 0.60 12.06
N ASN A 25 12.90 -0.21 11.55
CA ASN A 25 13.41 -0.04 10.19
C ASN A 25 12.30 -0.32 9.16
N PRO A 26 11.88 0.67 8.35
CA PRO A 26 10.77 0.51 7.39
C PRO A 26 11.00 -0.60 6.38
N MET A 27 12.26 -0.85 5.97
CA MET A 27 12.58 -1.91 5.00
C MET A 27 12.35 -3.32 5.56
N TYR A 28 12.37 -3.48 6.88
CA TYR A 28 12.03 -4.75 7.52
C TYR A 28 10.53 -4.91 7.71
N GLN A 29 9.78 -3.80 7.70
CA GLN A 29 8.35 -3.78 7.93
C GLN A 29 7.50 -3.58 6.66
N LEU A 30 8.05 -3.65 5.45
CA LEU A 30 7.32 -3.37 4.20
C LEU A 30 5.98 -4.15 4.07
N GLY A 31 5.94 -5.41 4.51
CA GLY A 31 4.70 -6.19 4.53
C GLY A 31 3.68 -5.66 5.53
N ALA A 32 4.12 -5.33 6.75
CA ALA A 32 3.27 -4.72 7.78
C ALA A 32 2.79 -3.32 7.38
N LEU A 33 3.66 -2.51 6.78
CA LEU A 33 3.31 -1.20 6.23
C LEU A 33 2.26 -1.31 5.11
N SER A 34 2.41 -2.29 4.22
CA SER A 34 1.40 -2.56 3.17
C SER A 34 0.04 -2.88 3.79
N PHE A 35 0.01 -3.72 4.84
CA PHE A 35 -1.22 -4.05 5.55
C PHE A 35 -1.79 -2.87 6.36
N PHE A 36 -0.94 -2.02 6.92
CA PHE A 36 -1.35 -0.79 7.58
C PHE A 36 -2.00 0.19 6.60
N TYR A 37 -1.40 0.42 5.43
CA TYR A 37 -2.00 1.26 4.40
C TYR A 37 -3.31 0.68 3.85
N PHE A 38 -3.42 -0.65 3.74
CA PHE A 38 -4.70 -1.30 3.41
C PHE A 38 -5.81 -0.88 4.37
N TRP A 39 -5.56 -0.89 5.68
CA TRP A 39 -6.56 -0.46 6.67
C TRP A 39 -6.93 1.02 6.53
N ILE A 40 -5.95 1.89 6.27
CA ILE A 40 -6.24 3.30 6.00
C ILE A 40 -7.15 3.43 4.78
N VAL A 41 -6.81 2.78 3.67
CA VAL A 41 -7.59 2.81 2.42
C VAL A 41 -8.99 2.21 2.64
N ALA A 42 -9.11 1.09 3.34
CA ALA A 42 -10.38 0.45 3.63
C ALA A 42 -11.31 1.34 4.46
N VAL A 43 -10.83 1.90 5.57
CA VAL A 43 -11.63 2.76 6.45
C VAL A 43 -12.03 4.06 5.75
N THR A 44 -11.07 4.71 5.08
CA THR A 44 -11.36 5.94 4.33
C THR A 44 -12.27 5.67 3.13
N GLY A 45 -12.15 4.52 2.48
CA GLY A 45 -12.99 4.10 1.36
C GLY A 45 -14.43 3.86 1.78
N VAL A 46 -14.64 3.17 2.90
CA VAL A 46 -15.98 2.99 3.50
C VAL A 46 -16.62 4.35 3.80
N TYR A 47 -15.87 5.29 4.39
CA TYR A 47 -16.38 6.64 4.62
C TYR A 47 -16.80 7.33 3.32
N LEU A 48 -15.93 7.33 2.29
CA LEU A 48 -16.25 7.95 1.01
C LEU A 48 -17.47 7.29 0.35
N PHE A 49 -17.60 5.97 0.44
CA PHE A 49 -18.71 5.22 -0.12
C PHE A 49 -20.06 5.60 0.50
N ILE A 50 -20.10 5.90 1.81
CA ILE A 50 -21.34 6.33 2.50
C ILE A 50 -21.92 7.62 1.89
N PHE A 51 -21.05 8.54 1.44
CA PHE A 51 -21.46 9.84 0.90
C PHE A 51 -21.42 9.91 -0.64
N PHE A 52 -20.92 8.86 -1.29
CA PHE A 52 -20.78 8.81 -2.74
C PHE A 52 -22.08 8.37 -3.41
N GLU A 53 -22.51 9.12 -4.43
CA GLU A 53 -23.67 8.76 -5.23
C GLU A 53 -23.23 7.92 -6.44
N THR A 54 -23.75 6.69 -6.55
CA THR A 54 -23.38 5.73 -7.61
C THR A 54 -24.05 5.98 -8.95
N SER A 55 -24.90 7.01 -9.05
CA SER A 55 -25.56 7.38 -10.31
C SER A 55 -24.56 8.07 -11.25
N THR A 56 -24.68 7.83 -12.56
CA THR A 56 -23.79 8.46 -13.56
C THR A 56 -23.94 9.99 -13.59
N ALA A 57 -25.12 10.52 -13.21
CA ALA A 57 -25.38 11.94 -13.14
C ALA A 57 -24.87 12.60 -11.85
N GLY A 58 -24.90 11.88 -10.71
CA GLY A 58 -24.56 12.40 -9.38
C GLY A 58 -23.14 12.11 -8.90
N ALA A 59 -22.40 11.21 -9.56
CA ALA A 59 -21.04 10.81 -9.15
C ALA A 59 -20.06 11.99 -9.02
N HIS A 60 -20.05 12.91 -9.99
CA HIS A 60 -19.17 14.08 -9.91
C HIS A 60 -19.62 15.06 -8.82
N ALA A 61 -20.93 15.35 -8.76
CA ALA A 61 -21.50 16.31 -7.81
C ALA A 61 -21.33 15.86 -6.34
N SER A 62 -21.51 14.57 -6.05
CA SER A 62 -21.27 14.00 -4.72
C SER A 62 -19.80 14.09 -4.32
N MET A 63 -18.87 13.82 -5.23
CA MET A 63 -17.43 13.98 -4.96
C MET A 63 -17.02 15.44 -4.74
N GLU A 64 -17.62 16.37 -5.48
CA GLU A 64 -17.40 17.80 -5.27
C GLU A 64 -17.96 18.25 -3.92
N TYR A 65 -19.15 17.77 -3.53
CA TYR A 65 -19.74 18.03 -2.22
C TYR A 65 -18.82 17.55 -1.08
N ILE A 66 -18.33 16.31 -1.15
CA ILE A 66 -17.40 15.75 -0.16
C ILE A 66 -16.12 16.59 -0.06
N SER A 67 -15.62 17.07 -1.20
CA SER A 67 -14.33 17.77 -1.27
C SER A 67 -14.44 19.24 -0.86
N VAL A 68 -15.50 19.93 -1.26
CA VAL A 68 -15.64 21.39 -1.11
C VAL A 68 -16.53 21.75 0.07
N LYS A 69 -17.68 21.09 0.23
CA LYS A 69 -18.65 21.40 1.30
C LYS A 69 -18.30 20.71 2.62
N GLN A 70 -17.69 19.52 2.57
CA GLN A 70 -17.16 18.82 3.73
C GLN A 70 -15.62 18.82 3.80
N TRP A 71 -14.97 19.89 3.34
CA TRP A 71 -13.51 19.97 3.20
C TRP A 71 -12.70 19.40 4.38
N TYR A 72 -13.08 19.72 5.61
CA TYR A 72 -12.32 19.31 6.80
C TYR A 72 -12.29 17.78 6.98
N LEU A 73 -13.43 17.09 6.93
CA LEU A 73 -13.49 15.64 7.11
C LEU A 73 -13.37 14.92 5.76
N GLY A 74 -14.22 15.29 4.79
CA GLY A 74 -14.26 14.68 3.46
C GLY A 74 -13.02 14.95 2.61
N GLY A 75 -12.51 16.17 2.61
CA GLY A 75 -11.29 16.53 1.87
C GLY A 75 -10.03 15.85 2.44
N ILE A 76 -9.90 15.78 3.77
CA ILE A 76 -8.82 15.05 4.43
C ILE A 76 -8.94 13.55 4.15
N ILE A 77 -10.11 12.94 4.36
CA ILE A 77 -10.32 11.50 4.14
C ILE A 77 -10.04 11.12 2.68
N ARG A 78 -10.49 11.92 1.71
CA ARG A 78 -10.20 11.72 0.29
C ARG A 78 -8.70 11.78 0.01
N SER A 79 -7.99 12.73 0.61
CA SER A 79 -6.53 12.85 0.48
C SER A 79 -5.83 11.63 1.07
N PHE A 80 -6.20 11.22 2.29
CA PHE A 80 -5.66 10.02 2.92
C PHE A 80 -5.89 8.77 2.08
N HIS A 81 -7.11 8.58 1.56
CA HIS A 81 -7.43 7.44 0.71
C HIS A 81 -6.51 7.38 -0.52
N ARG A 82 -6.32 8.52 -1.21
CA ARG A 82 -5.46 8.61 -2.40
C ARG A 82 -3.99 8.35 -2.08
N TYR A 83 -3.43 9.04 -1.08
CA TYR A 83 -2.01 8.93 -0.76
C TYR A 83 -1.67 7.59 -0.11
N ALA A 84 -2.55 7.04 0.72
CA ALA A 84 -2.36 5.71 1.31
C ALA A 84 -2.44 4.61 0.25
N SER A 85 -3.34 4.72 -0.73
CA SER A 85 -3.40 3.78 -1.85
C SER A 85 -2.10 3.78 -2.67
N ALA A 86 -1.57 4.97 -2.99
CA ALA A 86 -0.28 5.08 -3.67
C ALA A 86 0.88 4.51 -2.82
N ALA A 87 0.91 4.82 -1.53
CA ALA A 87 1.92 4.30 -0.61
C ALA A 87 1.85 2.77 -0.45
N MET A 88 0.63 2.21 -0.41
CA MET A 88 0.39 0.77 -0.40
C MET A 88 0.96 0.11 -1.66
N GLY A 89 0.65 0.65 -2.85
CA GLY A 89 1.17 0.16 -4.11
C GLY A 89 2.70 0.10 -4.12
N VAL A 90 3.35 1.21 -3.75
CA VAL A 90 4.82 1.28 -3.64
C VAL A 90 5.36 0.26 -2.64
N CYS A 91 4.78 0.17 -1.42
CA CYS A 91 5.24 -0.75 -0.39
C CYS A 91 5.12 -2.22 -0.83
N VAL A 92 4.01 -2.60 -1.47
CA VAL A 92 3.79 -3.95 -1.98
C VAL A 92 4.77 -4.28 -3.10
N THR A 93 5.01 -3.35 -4.04
CA THR A 93 6.00 -3.55 -5.11
C THR A 93 7.40 -3.74 -4.53
N VAL A 94 7.83 -2.87 -3.60
CA VAL A 94 9.15 -2.98 -2.97
C VAL A 94 9.24 -4.26 -2.13
N HIS A 95 8.18 -4.65 -1.41
CA HIS A 95 8.10 -5.90 -0.67
C HIS A 95 8.30 -7.12 -1.59
N LEU A 96 7.58 -7.17 -2.72
CA LEU A 96 7.69 -8.25 -3.69
C LEU A 96 9.11 -8.36 -4.27
N LEU A 97 9.68 -7.22 -4.71
CA LEU A 97 11.05 -7.16 -5.24
C LEU A 97 12.09 -7.61 -4.21
N ARG A 98 11.89 -7.26 -2.93
CA ARG A 98 12.77 -7.64 -1.83
C ARG A 98 12.71 -9.14 -1.54
N GLU A 99 11.52 -9.72 -1.44
CA GLU A 99 11.38 -11.15 -1.15
C GLU A 99 11.84 -12.00 -2.36
N TYR A 100 11.61 -11.52 -3.58
CA TYR A 100 12.20 -12.10 -4.80
C TYR A 100 13.73 -12.04 -4.78
N ALA A 101 14.29 -10.87 -4.46
CA ALA A 101 15.74 -10.68 -4.37
C ALA A 101 16.34 -11.59 -3.31
N ARG A 102 15.65 -11.91 -2.21
CA ARG A 102 16.13 -12.79 -1.12
C ARG A 102 15.82 -14.27 -1.30
N ASP A 103 15.31 -14.68 -2.46
CA ASP A 103 14.94 -16.06 -2.78
C ASP A 103 13.94 -16.67 -1.78
N ARG A 104 13.04 -15.84 -1.23
CA ARG A 104 12.02 -16.26 -0.26
C ARG A 104 10.72 -16.77 -0.89
N TYR A 105 10.73 -16.99 -2.20
CA TYR A 105 9.60 -17.55 -2.94
C TYR A 105 9.55 -19.09 -2.90
N SER A 106 10.57 -19.75 -2.37
CA SER A 106 10.67 -21.21 -2.29
C SER A 106 11.01 -21.68 -0.86
N GLY A 107 11.10 -22.99 -0.66
CA GLY A 107 11.40 -23.59 0.65
C GLY A 107 10.26 -23.40 1.64
N VAL A 108 10.57 -23.20 2.92
CA VAL A 108 9.57 -23.12 4.02
C VAL A 108 8.56 -21.97 3.89
N ARG A 109 8.79 -21.00 3.00
CA ARG A 109 7.91 -19.83 2.79
C ARG A 109 7.14 -19.87 1.46
N TRP A 110 7.19 -21.00 0.74
CA TRP A 110 6.51 -21.15 -0.55
C TRP A 110 5.01 -20.80 -0.46
N PHE A 111 4.35 -21.20 0.63
CA PHE A 111 2.93 -20.94 0.83
C PHE A 111 2.63 -19.44 0.91
N SER A 112 3.41 -18.67 1.67
CA SER A 112 3.26 -17.22 1.76
C SER A 112 3.42 -16.55 0.40
N TRP A 113 4.37 -17.02 -0.42
CA TRP A 113 4.56 -16.52 -1.78
C TRP A 113 3.35 -16.81 -2.67
N VAL A 114 2.87 -18.04 -2.69
CA VAL A 114 1.70 -18.44 -3.49
C VAL A 114 0.45 -17.69 -3.04
N SER A 115 0.23 -17.52 -1.73
CA SER A 115 -0.89 -16.72 -1.20
C SER A 115 -0.79 -15.23 -1.55
N GLY A 116 0.42 -14.72 -1.80
CA GLY A 116 0.63 -13.33 -2.23
C GLY A 116 0.18 -13.06 -3.67
N ILE A 117 0.22 -14.06 -4.55
CA ILE A 117 -0.18 -13.91 -5.96
C ILE A 117 -1.63 -13.43 -6.12
N PRO A 118 -2.66 -14.06 -5.53
CA PRO A 118 -4.03 -13.55 -5.61
C PRO A 118 -4.18 -12.18 -4.94
N LEU A 119 -3.43 -11.89 -3.87
CA LEU A 119 -3.46 -10.56 -3.23
C LEU A 119 -2.97 -9.45 -4.17
N LEU A 120 -1.98 -9.72 -5.03
CA LEU A 120 -1.53 -8.76 -6.04
C LEU A 120 -2.63 -8.47 -7.07
N TRP A 121 -3.36 -9.49 -7.51
CA TRP A 121 -4.48 -9.32 -8.42
C TRP A 121 -5.63 -8.55 -7.80
N LEU A 122 -5.99 -8.86 -6.55
CA LEU A 122 -7.02 -8.13 -5.82
C LEU A 122 -6.64 -6.67 -5.59
N LEU A 123 -5.38 -6.40 -5.22
CA LEU A 123 -4.86 -5.04 -5.08
C LEU A 123 -4.96 -4.28 -6.41
N PHE A 124 -4.52 -4.89 -7.50
CA PHE A 124 -4.60 -4.26 -8.83
C PHE A 124 -6.05 -3.98 -9.24
N ALA A 125 -6.95 -4.96 -9.06
CA ALA A 125 -8.37 -4.79 -9.36
C ALA A 125 -9.03 -3.69 -8.51
N SER A 126 -8.61 -3.51 -7.25
CA SER A 126 -9.13 -2.45 -6.38
C SER A 126 -8.64 -1.03 -6.75
N ALA A 127 -7.62 -0.93 -7.61
CA ALA A 127 -7.00 0.34 -7.97
C ALA A 127 -7.51 0.93 -9.30
N ILE A 128 -8.29 0.16 -10.08
CA ILE A 128 -8.87 0.53 -11.37
C ILE A 128 -10.33 0.92 -11.16
#